data_AF-A0A822DML7-F1
#
_entry.id   AF-A0A822DML7-F1
#
_cell.length_a   1.000
_cell.length_b   1.000
_cell.length_c   1.000
_cell.angle_alpha   90.00
_cell.angle_beta   90.00
_cell.angle_gamma   90.00
#
_symmetry.space_group_name_H-M   'P 1'
#
loop_
_entity.id
_entity.type
_entity.pdbx_description
1 polymer ?
#
loop_
_entity_poly.entity_id
_entity_poly.type
_entity_poly.pdbx_seq_one_letter_code
_entity_poly.pdbx_strand_id
1 'polypeptide(L)'
;FCLIDQTSQQRHIIDSFRPDVKSSSFQRPQTDMNTASGIPKFVPLTIIQQDDNPYVRDGTMFIKVIVDFGDIPKLLLPYTLSLNPGLPILLQHEWIKREIEKKAQQNTLNTTSTSSSMDQDMNTNENGNRN
;
A
#
# COMPACT_ATOMS: atom_id res chain seq x y z
N PHE A 1 -1.70 13.14 3.42
CA PHE A 1 -0.82 14.28 3.10
C PHE A 1 0.14 14.51 4.24
N CYS A 2 1.39 14.85 3.93
CA CYS A 2 2.45 15.07 4.90
C CYS A 2 3.27 16.31 4.50
N LEU A 3 3.35 17.30 5.39
CA LEU A 3 4.25 18.43 5.26
C LEU A 3 5.55 18.12 6.02
N ILE A 4 6.66 18.21 5.32
CA ILE A 4 7.96 17.80 5.84
C ILE A 4 8.60 18.92 6.66
N ASP A 5 8.80 18.65 7.94
CA ASP A 5 9.81 19.31 8.79
C ASP A 5 11.21 19.05 8.21
N GLN A 6 11.91 20.12 7.81
CA GLN A 6 13.23 20.10 7.17
C GLN A 6 14.39 20.16 8.18
N THR A 7 14.11 20.08 9.48
CA THR A 7 15.10 20.01 10.55
C THR A 7 15.39 18.56 10.95
N SER A 8 16.41 18.37 11.78
CA SER A 8 16.73 17.05 12.36
C SER A 8 15.64 16.51 13.28
N GLN A 9 14.66 17.33 13.68
CA GLN A 9 13.58 16.94 14.61
C GLN A 9 12.49 16.09 13.94
N GLN A 10 12.36 16.14 12.60
CA GLN A 10 11.42 15.33 11.81
C GLN A 10 9.97 15.38 12.32
N ARG A 11 9.52 16.51 12.86
CA ARG A 11 8.15 16.72 13.34
C ARG A 11 7.21 17.07 12.19
N HIS A 12 7.06 16.15 11.25
CA HIS A 12 6.21 16.32 10.08
C HIS A 12 4.72 16.49 10.48
N ILE A 13 4.01 17.36 9.77
CA ILE A 13 2.55 17.50 9.94
C ILE A 13 1.88 16.52 8.99
N ILE A 14 1.13 15.57 9.53
CA ILE A 14 0.50 14.50 8.77
C ILE A 14 -1.00 14.56 9.02
N ASP A 15 -1.77 14.53 7.93
CA ASP A 15 -3.22 14.39 7.98
C ASP A 15 -3.69 13.49 6.83
N SER A 16 -4.74 12.72 7.07
CA SER A 16 -5.23 11.69 6.16
C SER A 16 -6.75 11.68 6.14
N PHE A 17 -7.30 11.26 5.01
CA PHE A 17 -8.73 11.03 4.88
C PHE A 17 -8.96 9.72 4.14
N ARG A 18 -10.13 9.13 4.35
CA ARG A 18 -10.61 8.01 3.53
C ARG A 18 -11.40 8.56 2.34
N PRO A 19 -11.08 8.14 1.09
CA PRO A 19 -11.85 8.53 -0.08
C PRO A 19 -13.34 8.19 0.05
N ASP A 20 -14.21 9.13 -0.34
CA ASP A 20 -15.65 8.85 -0.50
C ASP A 20 -15.91 8.33 -1.92
N VAL A 21 -16.28 7.05 -2.05
CA VAL A 21 -16.56 6.40 -3.33
C VAL A 21 -17.70 7.04 -4.11
N LYS A 22 -18.58 7.81 -3.44
CA LYS A 22 -19.67 8.55 -4.10
C LYS A 22 -19.21 9.87 -4.73
N SER A 23 -18.05 10.39 -4.32
CA SER A 23 -17.50 11.62 -4.87
C SER A 23 -16.93 11.39 -6.27
N SER A 24 -17.21 12.32 -7.19
CA SER A 24 -16.63 12.30 -8.54
C SER A 24 -15.09 12.39 -8.53
N SER A 25 -14.49 12.87 -7.45
CA SER A 25 -13.03 12.90 -7.28
C SER A 25 -12.39 11.51 -7.28
N PHE A 26 -13.12 10.46 -6.88
CA PHE A 26 -12.59 9.11 -6.72
C PHE A 26 -13.23 8.08 -7.67
N GLN A 27 -14.01 8.56 -8.64
CA GLN A 27 -14.58 7.71 -9.69
C GLN A 27 -13.58 7.53 -10.83
N ARG A 28 -13.92 6.65 -11.79
CA ARG A 28 -13.13 6.46 -13.01
C ARG A 28 -12.96 7.80 -13.74
N PRO A 29 -11.73 8.22 -14.08
CA PRO A 29 -11.51 9.44 -14.84
C PRO A 29 -12.23 9.43 -16.19
N GLN A 30 -12.92 10.53 -16.48
CA GLN A 30 -13.56 10.81 -17.78
C GLN A 30 -12.75 11.80 -18.63
N THR A 31 -11.74 12.41 -18.03
CA THR A 31 -10.81 13.41 -18.60
C THR A 31 -9.40 13.12 -18.09
N ASP A 32 -8.43 13.97 -18.43
CA ASP A 32 -7.03 13.84 -18.00
C ASP A 32 -6.85 13.76 -16.48
N MET A 33 -7.73 14.40 -15.70
CA MET A 33 -7.68 14.37 -14.23
C MET A 33 -9.06 14.50 -13.59
N ASN A 34 -9.25 13.82 -12.47
CA ASN A 34 -10.43 14.02 -11.63
C ASN A 34 -10.37 15.36 -10.88
N THR A 35 -11.51 15.82 -10.40
CA THR A 35 -11.59 16.96 -9.47
C THR A 35 -10.73 16.69 -8.23
N ALA A 36 -9.84 17.62 -7.90
CA ALA A 36 -8.97 17.50 -6.73
C ALA A 36 -9.77 17.29 -5.44
N SER A 37 -9.29 16.37 -4.61
CA SER A 37 -9.81 16.13 -3.27
C SER A 37 -8.65 16.14 -2.28
N GLY A 38 -8.90 16.67 -1.08
CA GLY A 38 -7.83 16.97 -0.14
C GLY A 38 -8.37 17.46 1.20
N ILE A 39 -7.51 18.15 1.94
CA ILE A 39 -7.79 18.64 3.30
C ILE A 39 -7.74 20.16 3.25
N PRO A 40 -8.89 20.86 3.15
CA PRO A 40 -8.92 22.31 2.92
C PRO A 40 -8.19 23.12 4.00
N LYS A 41 -8.13 22.61 5.24
CA LYS A 41 -7.44 23.22 6.38
C LYS A 41 -6.26 22.36 6.85
N PHE A 42 -5.40 21.95 5.91
CA PHE A 42 -4.30 21.03 6.20
C PHE A 42 -3.29 21.55 7.23
N VAL A 43 -2.84 22.81 7.08
CA VAL A 43 -1.93 23.46 8.03
C VAL A 43 -2.36 24.91 8.26
N PRO A 44 -2.44 25.40 9.51
CA PRO A 44 -2.64 26.81 9.79
C PRO A 44 -1.53 27.66 9.17
N LEU A 45 -1.89 28.71 8.43
CA LEU A 45 -0.91 29.61 7.80
C LEU A 45 0.03 30.27 8.81
N THR A 46 -0.45 30.50 10.04
CA THR A 46 0.35 31.06 11.12
C THR A 46 1.60 30.23 11.44
N ILE A 47 1.56 28.90 11.27
CA ILE A 47 2.72 28.02 11.47
C ILE A 47 3.75 28.21 10.35
N ILE A 48 3.29 28.43 9.12
CA ILE A 48 4.16 28.60 7.94
C ILE A 48 4.75 30.01 7.87
N GLN A 49 4.02 31.01 8.36
CA GLN A 49 4.43 32.41 8.36
C GLN A 49 5.32 32.80 9.54
N GLN A 50 5.44 31.94 10.54
CA GLN A 50 6.38 32.16 11.64
C GLN A 50 7.82 32.20 11.12
N ASP A 51 8.57 33.18 11.62
CA ASP A 51 10.01 33.26 11.41
C ASP A 51 10.68 31.98 11.91
N ASP A 52 11.66 31.50 11.14
CA ASP A 52 12.41 30.27 11.42
C ASP A 52 11.54 29.00 11.57
N ASN A 53 10.35 28.96 10.94
CA ASN A 53 9.55 27.74 10.90
C ASN A 53 10.34 26.57 10.25
N PRO A 54 10.15 25.33 10.73
CA PRO A 54 10.92 24.19 10.23
C PRO A 54 10.49 23.69 8.85
N TYR A 55 9.40 24.20 8.28
CA TYR A 55 8.76 23.62 7.09
C TYR A 55 9.14 24.33 5.79
N VAL A 56 9.64 25.56 5.85
CA VAL A 56 10.09 26.34 4.68
C VAL A 56 11.56 26.74 4.89
N ARG A 57 12.44 26.28 4.00
CA ARG A 57 13.87 26.62 3.99
C ARG A 57 14.25 27.06 2.58
N ASP A 58 14.99 28.15 2.47
CA ASP A 58 15.42 28.74 1.20
C ASP A 58 14.26 28.92 0.19
N GLY A 59 13.10 29.37 0.69
CA GLY A 59 11.89 29.57 -0.11
C GLY A 59 11.23 28.28 -0.63
N THR A 60 11.65 27.10 -0.14
CA THR A 60 11.19 25.79 -0.61
C THR A 60 10.50 25.03 0.51
N MET A 61 9.44 24.31 0.17
CA MET A 61 8.71 23.39 1.04
C MET A 61 8.54 22.03 0.37
N PHE A 62 8.45 20.96 1.17
CA PHE A 62 8.25 19.60 0.66
C PHE A 62 6.93 19.02 1.15
N ILE A 63 6.12 18.54 0.22
CA ILE A 63 4.86 17.84 0.50
C ILE A 63 5.02 16.40 0.03
N LYS A 64 4.75 15.45 0.93
CA LYS A 64 4.72 14.03 0.65
C LYS A 64 3.27 13.54 0.65
N VAL A 65 2.88 12.83 -0.41
CA VAL A 65 1.59 12.14 -0.48
C VAL A 65 1.85 10.65 -0.29
N ILE A 66 1.01 10.01 0.54
CA ILE A 66 1.07 8.58 0.83
C ILE A 66 -0.31 8.04 0.49
N VAL A 67 -0.35 7.00 -0.34
CA VAL A 67 -1.56 6.27 -0.71
C VAL A 67 -1.45 4.90 -0.07
N ASP A 68 -2.48 4.51 0.68
CA ASP A 68 -2.54 3.18 1.27
C ASP A 68 -3.07 2.18 0.24
N PHE A 69 -2.27 1.15 -0.02
CA PHE A 69 -2.60 0.05 -0.91
C PHE A 69 -2.91 -1.26 -0.15
N GLY A 70 -2.97 -1.23 1.18
CA GLY A 70 -3.17 -2.41 2.03
C GLY A 70 -4.45 -3.19 1.71
N ASP A 71 -5.51 -2.47 1.37
CA ASP A 71 -6.84 -3.04 1.04
C ASP A 71 -7.01 -3.37 -0.46
N ILE A 72 -6.00 -3.11 -1.30
CA ILE A 72 -6.08 -3.41 -2.73
C ILE A 72 -5.87 -4.91 -2.98
N PRO A 73 -6.71 -5.56 -3.81
CA PRO A 73 -6.48 -6.93 -4.25
C PRO A 73 -5.06 -7.09 -4.80
N LYS A 74 -4.32 -8.07 -4.27
CA LYS A 74 -2.89 -8.26 -4.58
C LYS A 74 -2.57 -8.41 -6.07
N LEU A 75 -3.55 -8.81 -6.87
CA LEU A 75 -3.45 -8.87 -8.34
C LEU A 75 -3.18 -7.49 -8.98
N LEU A 76 -3.53 -6.40 -8.30
CA LEU A 76 -3.37 -5.04 -8.79
C LEU A 76 -2.04 -4.39 -8.38
N LEU A 77 -1.22 -5.05 -7.56
CA LEU A 77 0.09 -4.54 -7.12
C LEU A 77 1.04 -4.11 -8.26
N PRO A 78 1.08 -4.78 -9.44
CA PRO A 78 1.88 -4.30 -10.57
C PRO A 78 1.46 -2.92 -11.07
N TYR A 79 0.17 -2.59 -10.97
CA TYR A 79 -0.38 -1.30 -11.38
C TYR A 79 -0.27 -0.22 -10.29
N THR A 80 -0.02 -0.61 -9.03
CA THR A 80 0.22 0.37 -7.94
C THR A 80 1.67 0.84 -7.92
N LEU A 81 2.62 0.02 -8.39
CA LEU A 81 4.05 0.36 -8.44
C LEU A 81 4.42 1.28 -9.61
N SER A 82 3.57 1.37 -10.63
CA SER A 82 3.70 2.32 -11.74
C SER A 82 3.29 3.76 -11.38
N LEU A 83 2.78 3.98 -10.18
CA LEU A 83 2.36 5.30 -9.70
C LEU A 83 3.52 6.16 -9.16
N ASN A 84 4.76 5.65 -9.15
CA ASN A 84 5.94 6.44 -8.82
C ASN A 84 6.66 6.91 -10.09
N PRO A 85 6.35 8.11 -10.62
CA PRO A 85 6.96 8.61 -11.86
C PRO A 85 8.47 8.88 -11.72
N GLY A 86 8.98 8.98 -10.49
CA GLY A 86 10.41 9.18 -10.21
C GLY A 86 11.23 7.89 -10.16
N LEU A 87 10.60 6.71 -10.22
CA LEU A 87 11.31 5.44 -10.21
C LEU A 87 11.45 4.91 -11.66
N PRO A 88 12.68 4.72 -12.18
CA PRO A 88 12.88 4.18 -13.53
C PRO A 88 12.06 2.91 -13.77
N ILE A 89 11.44 2.81 -14.95
CA ILE A 89 10.54 1.72 -15.34
C ILE A 89 11.17 0.32 -15.11
N LEU A 90 12.47 0.20 -15.28
CA LEU A 90 13.22 -1.04 -15.08
C LEU A 90 13.21 -1.51 -13.61
N LEU A 91 13.36 -0.57 -12.67
CA LEU A 91 13.33 -0.89 -11.23
C LEU A 91 11.92 -1.26 -10.78
N GLN A 92 10.90 -0.63 -11.37
CA GLN A 92 9.50 -1.01 -11.13
C GLN A 92 9.26 -2.46 -11.55
N HIS A 93 9.68 -2.86 -12.76
CA HIS A 93 9.54 -4.24 -13.24
C HIS A 93 10.28 -5.25 -12.37
N GLU A 94 11.52 -4.95 -11.98
CA GLU A 94 12.31 -5.82 -11.10
C GLU A 94 11.66 -6.00 -9.72
N TRP A 95 11.10 -4.94 -9.13
CA TRP A 95 10.42 -5.03 -7.84
C TRP A 95 9.11 -5.79 -7.92
N ILE A 96 8.32 -5.58 -8.97
CA ILE A 96 7.10 -6.35 -9.25
C ILE A 96 7.45 -7.84 -9.34
N LYS A 97 8.48 -8.18 -10.13
CA LYS A 97 8.92 -9.55 -10.34
C LYS A 97 9.37 -10.21 -9.02
N ARG A 98 10.21 -9.53 -8.24
CA ARG A 98 10.68 -10.03 -6.92
C ARG A 98 9.55 -10.25 -5.94
N GLU A 99 8.55 -9.37 -5.91
CA GLU A 99 7.40 -9.51 -5.01
C GLU A 99 6.51 -10.69 -5.40
N ILE A 100 6.33 -10.93 -6.70
CA ILE A 100 5.64 -12.12 -7.23
C ILE A 100 6.42 -13.39 -6.87
N GLU A 101 7.74 -13.41 -7.06
CA GLU A 101 8.62 -14.55 -6.78
C GLU A 101 8.68 -14.90 -5.29
N LYS A 102 8.82 -13.90 -4.42
CA LYS A 102 8.84 -14.07 -2.95
C LYS A 102 7.54 -14.72 -2.45
N LYS A 103 6.42 -14.40 -3.08
CA LYS A 103 5.11 -14.99 -2.75
C LYS A 103 4.89 -16.37 -3.35
N ALA A 104 5.40 -16.64 -4.55
CA ALA A 104 5.42 -17.99 -5.10
C ALA A 104 6.13 -18.96 -4.14
N GLN A 105 7.23 -18.51 -3.54
CA GLN A 105 7.99 -19.27 -2.54
C GLN A 105 7.23 -19.44 -1.21
N GLN A 106 6.55 -18.40 -0.71
CA GLN A 106 5.71 -18.50 0.49
C GLN A 106 4.50 -19.44 0.33
N ASN A 107 3.85 -19.45 -0.84
CA ASN A 107 2.75 -20.36 -1.10
C ASN A 107 3.22 -21.83 -1.16
N THR A 108 4.40 -22.12 -1.72
CA THR A 108 4.97 -23.48 -1.70
C THR A 108 5.31 -23.98 -0.28
N LEU A 109 5.77 -23.09 0.61
CA LEU A 109 6.07 -23.43 2.01
C LEU A 109 4.80 -23.73 2.83
N ASN A 110 3.69 -23.06 2.54
CA ASN A 110 2.41 -23.30 3.22
C ASN A 110 1.66 -24.55 2.71
N THR A 111 1.91 -25.00 1.47
CA THR A 111 1.30 -26.24 0.94
C THR A 111 2.00 -27.52 1.42
N THR A 112 3.30 -27.48 1.72
CA THR A 112 4.02 -28.68 2.21
C THR A 112 3.70 -29.02 3.66
N SER A 113 3.26 -28.06 4.48
CA SER A 113 2.85 -28.30 5.88
C SER A 113 1.43 -28.85 6.03
N THR A 114 0.59 -28.80 4.99
CA THR A 114 -0.78 -29.36 5.04
C THR A 114 -0.88 -30.77 4.45
N SER A 115 0.07 -31.19 3.60
CA SER A 115 0.05 -32.52 2.98
C SER A 115 0.65 -33.64 3.84
N SER A 116 1.27 -33.33 5.00
CA SER A 116 1.83 -34.35 5.91
C SER A 116 0.85 -34.89 6.96
N SER A 117 -0.43 -34.49 6.93
CA SER A 117 -1.45 -34.91 7.90
C SER A 117 -2.61 -35.74 7.32
N MET A 118 -2.51 -36.18 6.07
CA MET A 118 -3.52 -37.03 5.42
C MET A 118 -2.88 -38.33 4.91
N ASP A 119 -2.38 -39.18 5.81
CA ASP A 119 -1.96 -40.56 5.50
C ASP A 119 -2.09 -41.50 6.72
N GLN A 120 -3.11 -41.27 7.55
CA GLN A 120 -3.58 -42.26 8.54
C GLN A 120 -5.09 -42.21 8.54
N ASP A 121 -5.73 -43.08 7.75
CA ASP A 121 -7.02 -43.72 8.06
C ASP A 121 -7.52 -44.48 6.82
N MET A 122 -6.94 -45.64 6.56
CA MET A 122 -7.65 -46.70 5.85
C MET A 122 -7.26 -48.06 6.44
N ASN A 123 -7.98 -48.45 7.50
CA ASN A 123 -8.11 -49.86 7.84
C ASN A 123 -9.49 -50.09 8.47
N THR A 124 -10.50 -50.24 7.61
CA THR A 124 -11.85 -50.65 7.98
C THR A 124 -11.96 -52.17 8.10
N ASN A 125 -12.52 -52.57 9.24
CA ASN A 125 -12.99 -53.91 9.60
C ASN A 125 -13.65 -54.71 8.47
N GLU A 126 -13.16 -55.93 8.26
CA GLU A 126 -14.00 -57.08 7.91
C GLU A 126 -13.65 -58.23 8.85
N ASN A 127 -14.60 -58.60 9.72
CA ASN A 127 -15.06 -59.98 9.85
C ASN A 127 -16.14 -60.10 10.93
N GLY A 128 -17.38 -59.98 10.47
CA GLY A 128 -18.54 -60.54 11.14
C GLY A 128 -18.93 -61.87 10.50
N ASN A 129 -18.78 -62.95 11.30
CA ASN A 129 -19.74 -64.05 11.44
C ASN A 129 -19.71 -65.22 10.43
N ARG A 130 -19.44 -66.45 10.92
CA ARG A 130 -20.40 -67.58 10.98
C ARG A 130 -19.79 -68.89 11.50
N ASN A 131 -20.65 -69.58 12.27
CA ASN A 131 -20.66 -70.96 12.78
C ASN A 131 -19.80 -71.32 13.98
#